data_AF-A0A0K0IZD7-F1
#
_entry.id   AF-A0A0K0IZD7-F1
#
_cell.length_a   1.000
_cell.length_b   1.000
_cell.length_c   1.000
_cell.angle_alpha   90.00
_cell.angle_beta   90.00
_cell.angle_gamma   90.00
#
_symmetry.space_group_name_H-M   'P 1'
#
loop_
_entity.id
_entity.type
_entity.pdbx_description
1 polymer ?
#
loop_
_entity_poly.entity_id
_entity_poly.type
_entity_poly.pdbx_seq_one_letter_code
_entity_poly.pdbx_strand_id
1 'polypeptide(L)'
;MVRLTVELINDSLQYLNTVRDRELSLRACKIPVLENLGVTKDQFDTIDLTDNDIKKLENIPLLRRLSTLLMHNNRVQHIMPNIGEVLPSLKTLALTNNNLCELGDIDPLATCSKLEYLTLIGNPITHKPQYRLYVIYRVPSVRVLDFKRVRLAERKQANNLFKGKKGQKFREEVVKKSKTIPDDEDGQPRNLHVEDAKKIEEAIASASSLVEVERLQAILQSGRIPESGWNRESIGNIAENAEKDTKESNGFVAEQEDGDDDVRSPIANPAADDDVNDDVQSPVASPPHEEELDNGQME
;
A
#
# COMPACT_ATOMS: atom_id res chain seq x y z
N MET A 1 -25.83 11.81 -10.68
CA MET A 1 -24.51 11.15 -10.55
C MET A 1 -23.58 11.87 -11.50
N VAL A 2 -22.48 12.45 -11.02
CA VAL A 2 -21.57 13.26 -11.85
C VAL A 2 -20.50 12.34 -12.41
N ARG A 3 -20.25 12.37 -13.72
CA ARG A 3 -19.13 11.63 -14.33
C ARG A 3 -17.86 12.46 -14.27
N LEU A 4 -16.69 11.82 -14.26
CA LEU A 4 -15.42 12.53 -14.29
C LEU A 4 -15.08 12.88 -15.74
N THR A 5 -15.73 13.92 -16.27
CA THR A 5 -15.57 14.30 -17.68
C THR A 5 -14.30 15.11 -17.92
N VAL A 6 -13.93 15.26 -19.18
CA VAL A 6 -12.77 16.06 -19.61
C VAL A 6 -12.95 17.54 -19.25
N GLU A 7 -14.18 18.05 -19.40
CA GLU A 7 -14.57 19.42 -19.06
C GLU A 7 -14.40 19.64 -17.55
N LEU A 8 -14.90 18.73 -16.71
CA LEU A 8 -14.75 18.83 -15.25
C LEU A 8 -13.27 18.90 -14.82
N ILE A 9 -12.39 18.10 -15.44
CA ILE A 9 -10.94 18.14 -15.11
C ILE A 9 -10.30 19.47 -15.55
N ASN A 10 -10.68 20.01 -16.71
CA ASN A 10 -10.12 21.25 -17.23
C ASN A 10 -10.60 22.48 -16.44
N ASP A 11 -11.88 22.51 -16.05
CA ASP A 11 -12.52 23.61 -15.32
C ASP A 11 -12.23 23.58 -13.80
N SER A 12 -11.74 22.44 -13.29
CA SER A 12 -11.35 22.26 -11.89
C SER A 12 -10.19 23.16 -11.46
N LEU A 13 -10.15 23.49 -10.17
CA LEU A 13 -9.11 24.35 -9.59
C LEU A 13 -7.73 23.67 -9.68
N GLN A 14 -6.80 24.37 -10.32
CA GLN A 14 -5.39 23.98 -10.44
C GLN A 14 -4.51 25.05 -9.79
N TYR A 15 -3.64 24.66 -8.87
CA TYR A 15 -2.87 25.62 -8.07
C TYR A 15 -1.56 25.02 -7.54
N LEU A 16 -0.73 25.86 -6.93
CA LEU A 16 0.44 25.43 -6.17
C LEU A 16 0.03 25.32 -4.69
N ASN A 17 0.13 24.14 -4.09
CA ASN A 17 -0.28 23.92 -2.71
C ASN A 17 0.81 24.36 -1.71
N THR A 18 0.54 24.19 -0.41
CA THR A 18 1.41 24.68 0.68
C THR A 18 2.79 23.99 0.73
N VAL A 19 2.93 22.79 0.17
CA VAL A 19 4.22 22.08 0.06
C VAL A 19 4.93 22.31 -1.28
N ARG A 20 4.40 23.20 -2.12
CA ARG A 20 4.88 23.56 -3.47
C ARG A 20 4.73 22.46 -4.52
N ASP A 21 3.77 21.56 -4.32
CA ASP A 21 3.32 20.61 -5.33
C ASP A 21 2.25 21.26 -6.22
N ARG A 22 2.25 20.97 -7.53
CA ARG A 22 1.15 21.38 -8.42
C ARG A 22 -0.03 20.44 -8.18
N GLU A 23 -1.13 21.00 -7.72
CA GLU A 23 -2.33 20.27 -7.28
C GLU A 23 -3.51 20.47 -8.25
N LEU A 24 -4.22 19.37 -8.52
CA LEU A 24 -5.54 19.37 -9.14
C LEU A 24 -6.59 19.03 -8.08
N SER A 25 -7.54 19.94 -7.84
CA SER A 25 -8.64 19.71 -6.91
C SER A 25 -9.90 19.23 -7.64
N LEU A 26 -10.32 18.01 -7.32
CA LEU A 26 -11.55 17.34 -7.74
C LEU A 26 -12.45 17.05 -6.51
N ARG A 27 -12.32 17.88 -5.46
CA ARG A 27 -13.05 17.71 -4.20
C ARG A 27 -14.56 17.90 -4.35
N ALA A 28 -15.35 17.12 -3.61
CA ALA A 28 -16.81 17.27 -3.50
C ALA A 28 -17.60 17.18 -4.84
N CYS A 29 -16.98 16.66 -5.90
CA CYS A 29 -17.57 16.57 -7.24
C CYS A 29 -18.62 15.45 -7.40
N LYS A 30 -18.79 14.57 -6.40
CA LYS A 30 -19.66 13.37 -6.45
C LYS A 30 -19.28 12.39 -7.56
N ILE A 31 -17.98 12.25 -7.79
CA ILE A 31 -17.38 11.32 -8.76
C ILE A 31 -17.53 9.88 -8.22
N PRO A 32 -18.15 8.94 -8.96
CA PRO A 32 -18.33 7.56 -8.51
C PRO A 32 -17.25 6.59 -9.04
N VAL A 33 -16.59 6.95 -10.14
CA VAL A 33 -15.68 6.10 -10.92
C VAL A 33 -14.55 7.01 -11.43
N LEU A 34 -13.32 6.51 -11.36
CA LEU A 34 -12.18 7.16 -12.00
C LEU A 34 -12.19 6.86 -13.50
N GLU A 35 -12.09 7.92 -14.30
CA GLU A 35 -12.05 7.89 -15.76
C GLU A 35 -11.37 9.19 -16.25
N ASN A 36 -10.99 9.26 -17.54
CA ASN A 36 -10.48 10.45 -18.22
C ASN A 36 -9.23 11.16 -17.64
N LEU A 37 -8.61 10.63 -16.56
CA LEU A 37 -7.39 11.17 -15.94
C LEU A 37 -6.21 11.35 -16.92
N GLY A 38 -6.24 10.72 -18.10
CA GLY A 38 -5.23 10.94 -19.15
C GLY A 38 -5.17 12.40 -19.65
N VAL A 39 -6.27 13.16 -19.54
CA VAL A 39 -6.29 14.59 -19.94
C VAL A 39 -5.40 15.46 -19.05
N THR A 40 -5.04 15.00 -17.85
CA THR A 40 -4.12 15.70 -16.94
C THR A 40 -2.69 15.81 -17.49
N LYS A 41 -2.33 15.03 -18.53
CA LYS A 41 -1.03 15.04 -19.21
C LYS A 41 0.18 14.89 -18.27
N ASP A 42 0.01 14.17 -17.16
CA ASP A 42 1.05 13.93 -16.13
C ASP A 42 1.67 15.21 -15.55
N GLN A 43 0.86 16.28 -15.45
CA GLN A 43 1.33 17.61 -15.05
C GLN A 43 1.24 17.91 -13.53
N PHE A 44 0.60 17.05 -12.74
CA PHE A 44 0.33 17.30 -11.33
C PHE A 44 1.18 16.40 -10.43
N ASP A 45 1.64 16.97 -9.33
CA ASP A 45 2.32 16.25 -8.25
C ASP A 45 1.30 15.72 -7.24
N THR A 46 0.22 16.47 -7.01
CA THR A 46 -0.90 16.09 -6.13
C THR A 46 -2.23 16.06 -6.90
N ILE A 47 -3.03 15.02 -6.71
CA ILE A 47 -4.44 14.99 -7.11
C ILE A 47 -5.29 14.78 -5.85
N ASP A 48 -6.27 15.65 -5.66
CA ASP A 48 -7.18 15.60 -4.52
C ASP A 48 -8.60 15.24 -4.95
N LEU A 49 -9.04 14.06 -4.53
CA LEU A 49 -10.36 13.45 -4.79
C LEU A 49 -11.19 13.35 -3.50
N THR A 50 -10.87 14.14 -2.47
CA THR A 50 -11.58 14.12 -1.17
C THR A 50 -13.08 14.42 -1.33
N ASP A 51 -13.91 13.75 -0.51
CA ASP A 51 -15.37 13.90 -0.50
C ASP A 51 -16.06 13.48 -1.83
N ASN A 52 -15.71 12.30 -2.36
CA ASN A 52 -16.33 11.72 -3.55
C ASN A 52 -16.95 10.34 -3.27
N ASP A 53 -17.57 9.72 -4.27
CA ASP A 53 -18.26 8.44 -4.16
C ASP A 53 -17.46 7.26 -4.76
N ILE A 54 -16.13 7.42 -4.90
CA ILE A 54 -15.27 6.49 -5.63
C ILE A 54 -15.20 5.15 -4.90
N LYS A 55 -15.65 4.08 -5.56
CA LYS A 55 -15.66 2.71 -4.99
C LYS A 55 -14.38 1.92 -5.22
N LYS A 56 -13.60 2.24 -6.26
CA LYS A 56 -12.46 1.44 -6.71
C LYS A 56 -11.33 2.37 -7.13
N LEU A 57 -10.12 2.11 -6.66
CA LEU A 57 -8.91 2.79 -7.10
C LEU A 57 -8.38 2.06 -8.35
N GLU A 58 -8.95 2.40 -9.50
CA GLU A 58 -8.71 1.78 -10.81
C GLU A 58 -8.72 2.82 -11.94
N ASN A 59 -8.55 2.39 -13.19
CA ASN A 59 -8.60 3.24 -14.41
C ASN A 59 -7.62 4.43 -14.42
N ILE A 60 -6.54 4.35 -13.63
CA ILE A 60 -5.51 5.39 -13.60
C ILE A 60 -4.53 5.15 -14.78
N PRO A 61 -4.27 6.16 -15.63
CA PRO A 61 -3.22 6.07 -16.64
C PRO A 61 -1.83 6.11 -15.99
N LEU A 62 -0.79 5.91 -16.78
CA LEU A 62 0.58 6.13 -16.31
C LEU A 62 0.82 7.61 -15.98
N LEU A 63 0.97 7.92 -14.69
CA LEU A 63 1.31 9.24 -14.17
C LEU A 63 2.66 9.13 -13.43
N ARG A 64 3.74 9.55 -14.09
CA ARG A 64 5.12 9.46 -13.57
C ARG A 64 5.44 10.59 -12.61
N ARG A 65 4.74 11.72 -12.68
CA ARG A 65 4.92 12.89 -11.80
C ARG A 65 4.18 12.73 -10.48
N LEU A 66 2.99 12.12 -10.50
CA LEU A 66 2.10 12.06 -9.34
C LEU A 66 2.80 11.46 -8.10
N SER A 67 2.94 12.28 -7.07
CA SER A 67 3.61 11.99 -5.81
C SER A 67 2.61 11.70 -4.69
N THR A 68 1.46 12.39 -4.72
CA THR A 68 0.47 12.42 -3.65
C THR A 68 -0.93 12.22 -4.21
N LEU A 69 -1.67 11.26 -3.64
CA LEU A 69 -3.06 10.99 -3.98
C LEU A 69 -3.92 11.06 -2.72
N LEU A 70 -4.78 12.08 -2.65
CA LEU A 70 -5.69 12.31 -1.54
C LEU A 70 -7.08 11.80 -1.91
N MET A 71 -7.59 10.83 -1.15
CA MET A 71 -8.88 10.16 -1.36
C MET A 71 -9.66 10.03 -0.06
N HIS A 72 -9.59 11.04 0.80
CA HIS A 72 -10.34 11.06 2.05
C HIS A 72 -11.85 11.00 1.78
N ASN A 73 -12.62 10.41 2.71
CA ASN A 73 -14.09 10.38 2.65
C ASN A 73 -14.62 9.89 1.30
N ASN A 74 -14.18 8.69 0.90
CA ASN A 74 -14.62 8.01 -0.32
C ASN A 74 -15.17 6.62 0.04
N ARG A 75 -15.46 5.78 -0.96
CA ARG A 75 -16.03 4.43 -0.76
C ARG A 75 -15.07 3.33 -1.23
N VAL A 76 -13.75 3.61 -1.26
CA VAL A 76 -12.75 2.72 -1.86
C VAL A 76 -12.74 1.38 -1.13
N GLN A 77 -13.09 0.33 -1.86
CA GLN A 77 -13.22 -1.04 -1.37
C GLN A 77 -12.37 -2.04 -2.16
N HIS A 78 -11.62 -1.55 -3.15
CA HIS A 78 -10.71 -2.30 -4.02
C HIS A 78 -9.62 -1.38 -4.58
N ILE A 79 -8.42 -1.91 -4.78
CA ILE A 79 -7.25 -1.24 -5.37
C ILE A 79 -6.77 -2.09 -6.55
N MET A 80 -6.52 -1.47 -7.70
CA MET A 80 -6.02 -2.16 -8.90
C MET A 80 -4.66 -2.85 -8.64
N PRO A 81 -4.44 -4.10 -9.10
CA PRO A 81 -3.26 -4.89 -8.75
C PRO A 81 -1.93 -4.28 -9.23
N ASN A 82 -1.95 -3.51 -10.31
CA ASN A 82 -0.79 -2.88 -10.96
C ASN A 82 -0.63 -1.39 -10.60
N ILE A 83 -1.17 -0.95 -9.45
CA ILE A 83 -1.14 0.46 -9.02
C ILE A 83 0.27 1.09 -9.02
N GLY A 84 1.31 0.34 -8.62
CA GLY A 84 2.70 0.82 -8.63
C GLY A 84 3.34 0.92 -10.02
N GLU A 85 2.78 0.26 -11.04
CA GLU A 85 3.24 0.39 -12.43
C GLU A 85 2.72 1.68 -13.07
N VAL A 86 1.47 2.05 -12.76
CA VAL A 86 0.84 3.27 -13.26
C VAL A 86 1.20 4.52 -12.45
N LEU A 87 1.52 4.38 -11.14
CA LEU A 87 1.96 5.46 -10.26
C LEU A 87 3.39 5.23 -9.71
N PRO A 88 4.44 5.19 -10.55
CA PRO A 88 5.81 4.84 -10.14
C PRO A 88 6.52 5.89 -9.27
N SER A 89 5.87 7.02 -8.97
CA SER A 89 6.38 8.08 -8.10
C SER A 89 5.54 8.33 -6.84
N LEU A 90 4.49 7.52 -6.60
CA LEU A 90 3.60 7.69 -5.46
C LEU A 90 4.36 7.53 -4.13
N LYS A 91 4.42 8.63 -3.36
CA LYS A 91 4.99 8.73 -2.01
C LYS A 91 3.91 8.77 -0.93
N THR A 92 2.77 9.37 -1.22
CA THR A 92 1.70 9.59 -0.24
C THR A 92 0.36 9.11 -0.79
N LEU A 93 -0.27 8.18 -0.08
CA LEU A 93 -1.62 7.71 -0.37
C LEU A 93 -2.52 7.89 0.85
N ALA A 94 -3.54 8.73 0.73
CA ALA A 94 -4.43 9.05 1.84
C ALA A 94 -5.83 8.51 1.59
N LEU A 95 -6.20 7.45 2.33
CA LEU A 95 -7.46 6.72 2.21
C LEU A 95 -8.30 6.80 3.50
N THR A 96 -8.12 7.84 4.33
CA THR A 96 -8.92 8.01 5.56
C THR A 96 -10.41 8.00 5.26
N ASN A 97 -11.22 7.29 6.07
CA ASN A 97 -12.66 7.12 5.90
C ASN A 97 -13.01 6.55 4.51
N ASN A 98 -12.65 5.28 4.30
CA ASN A 98 -12.98 4.49 3.11
C ASN A 98 -13.43 3.07 3.54
N ASN A 99 -13.69 2.20 2.57
CA ASN A 99 -14.37 0.92 2.76
C ASN A 99 -13.46 -0.30 2.57
N LEU A 100 -12.14 -0.18 2.78
CA LEU A 100 -11.23 -1.32 2.77
C LEU A 100 -11.50 -2.21 3.99
N CYS A 101 -11.82 -3.49 3.76
CA CYS A 101 -12.33 -4.37 4.81
C CYS A 101 -11.35 -5.47 5.18
N GLU A 102 -10.71 -6.10 4.20
CA GLU A 102 -9.89 -7.27 4.40
C GLU A 102 -8.41 -6.97 4.22
N LEU A 103 -7.55 -7.67 4.96
CA LEU A 103 -6.11 -7.41 4.95
C LEU A 103 -5.50 -7.57 3.56
N GLY A 104 -6.01 -8.49 2.74
CA GLY A 104 -5.54 -8.68 1.38
C GLY A 104 -5.98 -7.59 0.40
N ASP A 105 -6.85 -6.65 0.77
CA ASP A 105 -7.26 -5.54 -0.10
C ASP A 105 -6.11 -4.53 -0.32
N ILE A 106 -5.14 -4.46 0.62
CA ILE A 106 -3.94 -3.62 0.51
C ILE A 106 -2.76 -4.31 -0.19
N ASP A 107 -2.87 -5.59 -0.56
CA ASP A 107 -1.82 -6.33 -1.28
C ASP A 107 -1.25 -5.58 -2.50
N PRO A 108 -2.05 -4.89 -3.34
CA PRO A 108 -1.54 -4.16 -4.50
C PRO A 108 -0.54 -3.05 -4.15
N LEU A 109 -0.67 -2.45 -2.96
CA LEU A 109 0.24 -1.38 -2.51
C LEU A 109 1.69 -1.87 -2.35
N ALA A 110 1.91 -3.18 -2.23
CA ALA A 110 3.25 -3.78 -2.25
C ALA A 110 4.03 -3.50 -3.56
N THR A 111 3.35 -3.10 -4.64
CA THR A 111 3.97 -2.70 -5.91
C THR A 111 4.51 -1.26 -5.89
N CYS A 112 4.04 -0.40 -4.98
CA CYS A 112 4.41 1.01 -4.89
C CYS A 112 5.74 1.19 -4.15
N SER A 113 6.87 0.95 -4.84
CA SER A 113 8.22 0.93 -4.25
C SER A 113 8.64 2.23 -3.52
N LYS A 114 8.02 3.37 -3.83
CA LYS A 114 8.30 4.68 -3.21
C LYS A 114 7.24 5.14 -2.20
N LEU A 115 6.22 4.33 -1.88
CA LEU A 115 5.13 4.73 -0.99
C LEU A 115 5.65 4.83 0.46
N GLU A 116 5.83 6.05 0.96
CA GLU A 116 6.39 6.37 2.28
C GLU A 116 5.32 6.72 3.32
N TYR A 117 4.21 7.35 2.91
CA TYR A 117 3.14 7.84 3.77
C TYR A 117 1.81 7.18 3.39
N LEU A 118 1.19 6.49 4.35
CA LEU A 118 -0.09 5.80 4.16
C LEU A 118 -1.02 6.07 5.35
N THR A 119 -2.27 6.47 5.09
CA THR A 119 -3.33 6.53 6.10
C THR A 119 -4.54 5.72 5.66
N LEU A 120 -4.96 4.80 6.53
CA LEU A 120 -6.11 3.92 6.38
C LEU A 120 -7.13 4.12 7.54
N ILE A 121 -6.90 5.11 8.41
CA ILE A 121 -7.79 5.45 9.55
C ILE A 121 -9.26 5.52 9.09
N GLY A 122 -10.18 4.97 9.88
CA GLY A 122 -11.61 4.95 9.54
C GLY A 122 -12.01 3.93 8.46
N ASN A 123 -11.11 3.05 8.03
CA ASN A 123 -11.46 1.86 7.23
C ASN A 123 -11.71 0.64 8.14
N PRO A 124 -12.69 -0.24 7.84
CA PRO A 124 -12.93 -1.46 8.63
C PRO A 124 -11.71 -2.37 8.80
N ILE A 125 -10.77 -2.37 7.85
CA ILE A 125 -9.47 -3.08 7.93
C ILE A 125 -8.64 -2.71 9.17
N THR A 126 -8.79 -1.50 9.70
CA THR A 126 -8.05 -1.05 10.90
C THR A 126 -8.49 -1.79 12.16
N HIS A 127 -9.72 -2.34 12.17
CA HIS A 127 -10.25 -3.23 13.20
C HIS A 127 -10.01 -4.72 12.89
N LYS A 128 -8.96 -5.07 12.13
CA LYS A 128 -8.54 -6.47 11.93
C LYS A 128 -7.35 -6.82 12.84
N PRO A 129 -7.28 -8.04 13.39
CA PRO A 129 -6.13 -8.45 14.18
C PRO A 129 -4.86 -8.39 13.32
N GLN A 130 -3.75 -7.94 13.92
CA GLN A 130 -2.46 -7.77 13.25
C GLN A 130 -2.43 -6.77 12.07
N TYR A 131 -3.47 -5.95 11.87
CA TYR A 131 -3.55 -4.91 10.83
C TYR A 131 -2.23 -4.15 10.62
N ARG A 132 -1.75 -3.48 11.66
CA ARG A 132 -0.56 -2.62 11.58
C ARG A 132 0.70 -3.38 11.17
N LEU A 133 0.93 -4.55 11.76
CA LEU A 133 2.07 -5.41 11.40
C LEU A 133 1.94 -5.97 9.99
N TYR A 134 0.72 -6.29 9.54
CA TYR A 134 0.49 -6.81 8.19
C TYR A 134 0.82 -5.76 7.12
N VAL A 135 0.39 -4.51 7.30
CA VAL A 135 0.76 -3.40 6.42
C VAL A 135 2.27 -3.20 6.40
N ILE A 136 2.93 -3.17 7.57
CA ILE A 136 4.39 -3.01 7.69
C ILE A 136 5.18 -4.15 7.01
N TYR A 137 4.67 -5.38 7.07
CA TYR A 137 5.27 -6.52 6.37
C TYR A 137 5.02 -6.46 4.85
N ARG A 138 3.80 -6.12 4.44
CA ARG A 138 3.35 -6.24 3.05
C ARG A 138 3.81 -5.07 2.18
N VAL A 139 3.89 -3.87 2.76
CA VAL A 139 4.28 -2.62 2.09
C VAL A 139 5.52 -2.05 2.80
N PRO A 140 6.71 -2.68 2.65
CA PRO A 140 7.89 -2.34 3.45
C PRO A 140 8.43 -0.93 3.21
N SER A 141 8.07 -0.28 2.09
CA SER A 141 8.43 1.12 1.78
C SER A 141 7.82 2.12 2.76
N VAL A 142 6.67 1.82 3.36
CA VAL A 142 5.94 2.76 4.24
C VAL A 142 6.79 3.10 5.47
N ARG A 143 7.02 4.40 5.68
CA ARG A 143 7.77 4.98 6.81
C ARG A 143 6.83 5.55 7.87
N VAL A 144 5.68 6.06 7.47
CA VAL A 144 4.63 6.60 8.35
C VAL A 144 3.30 5.94 7.99
N LEU A 145 2.71 5.23 8.96
CA LEU A 145 1.42 4.57 8.82
C LEU A 145 0.46 5.13 9.88
N ASP A 146 -0.68 5.66 9.43
CA ASP A 146 -1.73 6.26 10.28
C ASP A 146 -1.15 7.35 11.20
N PHE A 147 -0.35 8.25 10.60
CA PHE A 147 0.41 9.31 11.28
C PHE A 147 1.42 8.83 12.35
N LYS A 148 1.70 7.52 12.43
CA LYS A 148 2.69 6.93 13.36
C LYS A 148 3.89 6.36 12.59
N ARG A 149 5.09 6.89 12.87
CA ARG A 149 6.36 6.41 12.30
C ARG A 149 6.58 4.92 12.57
N VAL A 150 6.90 4.15 11.54
CA VAL A 150 7.17 2.71 11.60
C VAL A 150 8.58 2.47 12.16
N ARG A 151 8.65 1.89 13.36
CA ARG A 151 9.90 1.58 14.07
C ARG A 151 10.53 0.26 13.60
N LEU A 152 11.84 0.14 13.76
CA LEU A 152 12.58 -1.09 13.41
C LEU A 152 12.12 -2.31 14.22
N ALA A 153 11.66 -2.12 15.46
CA ALA A 153 11.08 -3.16 16.30
C ALA A 153 9.83 -3.78 15.64
N GLU A 154 8.89 -2.93 15.21
CA GLU A 154 7.67 -3.36 14.49
C GLU A 154 8.03 -4.10 13.20
N ARG A 155 9.03 -3.63 12.44
CA ARG A 155 9.50 -4.32 11.23
C ARG A 155 10.07 -5.71 11.53
N LYS A 156 10.82 -5.88 12.62
CA LYS A 156 11.31 -7.20 13.07
C LYS A 156 10.16 -8.11 13.49
N GLN A 157 9.21 -7.60 14.27
CA GLN A 157 8.02 -8.33 14.72
C GLN A 157 7.15 -8.78 13.53
N ALA A 158 6.86 -7.89 12.60
CA ALA A 158 6.10 -8.16 11.37
C ALA A 158 6.79 -9.21 10.48
N ASN A 159 8.12 -9.13 10.32
CA ASN A 159 8.88 -10.16 9.63
C ASN A 159 8.82 -11.51 10.35
N ASN A 160 9.00 -11.56 11.67
CA ASN A 160 8.94 -12.81 12.45
C ASN A 160 7.56 -13.48 12.37
N LEU A 161 6.48 -12.69 12.28
CA LEU A 161 5.11 -13.18 12.23
C LEU A 161 4.70 -13.70 10.84
N PHE A 162 5.09 -13.01 9.76
CA PHE A 162 4.57 -13.28 8.42
C PHE A 162 5.58 -13.90 7.42
N LYS A 163 6.88 -13.92 7.74
CA LYS A 163 7.93 -14.48 6.85
C LYS A 163 8.08 -16.01 7.02
N GLY A 164 8.54 -16.66 5.95
CA GLY A 164 8.82 -18.10 5.94
C GLY A 164 7.57 -18.99 5.97
N LYS A 165 7.76 -20.31 6.06
CA LYS A 165 6.67 -21.30 5.94
C LYS A 165 5.61 -21.19 7.04
N LYS A 166 5.99 -20.82 8.27
CA LYS A 166 5.04 -20.60 9.38
C LYS A 166 4.19 -19.34 9.14
N GLY A 167 4.84 -18.24 8.79
CA GLY A 167 4.15 -16.98 8.49
C GLY A 167 3.31 -17.03 7.20
N GLN A 168 3.65 -17.91 6.24
CA GLN A 168 2.78 -18.19 5.10
C GLN A 168 1.43 -18.79 5.55
N LYS A 169 1.44 -19.86 6.37
CA LYS A 169 0.19 -20.45 6.89
C LYS A 169 -0.62 -19.44 7.70
N PHE A 170 0.03 -18.66 8.56
CA PHE A 170 -0.63 -17.60 9.32
C PHE A 170 -1.24 -16.51 8.42
N ARG A 171 -0.61 -16.18 7.28
CA ARG A 171 -1.23 -15.31 6.27
C ARG A 171 -2.43 -15.97 5.59
N GLU A 172 -2.36 -17.26 5.25
CA GLU A 172 -3.49 -17.99 4.65
C GLU A 172 -4.70 -18.07 5.60
N GLU A 173 -4.48 -18.09 6.91
CA GLU A 173 -5.53 -18.05 7.95
C GLU A 173 -6.11 -16.63 8.17
N VAL A 174 -5.27 -15.60 8.20
CA VAL A 174 -5.64 -14.24 8.63
C VAL A 174 -5.94 -13.28 7.46
N VAL A 175 -5.30 -13.48 6.30
CA VAL A 175 -5.40 -12.58 5.14
C VAL A 175 -6.44 -13.10 4.17
N LYS A 176 -7.68 -12.62 4.34
CA LYS A 176 -8.71 -12.74 3.32
C LYS A 176 -8.56 -11.62 2.29
N LYS A 177 -9.18 -11.81 1.12
CA LYS A 177 -9.42 -10.75 0.13
C LYS A 177 -10.91 -10.54 -0.01
N SER A 178 -11.32 -9.28 -0.10
CA SER A 178 -12.71 -8.97 -0.39
C SER A 178 -13.09 -9.50 -1.77
N LYS A 179 -14.19 -10.24 -1.83
CA LYS A 179 -14.81 -10.57 -3.11
C LYS A 179 -15.33 -9.27 -3.71
N THR A 180 -14.91 -8.95 -4.93
CA THR A 180 -15.49 -7.83 -5.68
C THR A 180 -16.97 -8.12 -5.89
N ILE A 181 -17.81 -7.25 -5.35
CA ILE A 181 -19.21 -7.21 -5.72
C ILE A 181 -19.23 -6.80 -7.20
N PRO A 182 -19.88 -7.57 -8.11
CA PRO A 182 -20.14 -7.10 -9.46
C PRO A 182 -20.82 -5.73 -9.39
N ASP A 183 -20.54 -4.84 -10.33
CA ASP A 183 -21.28 -3.58 -10.38
C ASP A 183 -22.70 -3.88 -10.86
N ASP A 184 -23.59 -4.16 -9.90
CA ASP A 184 -25.03 -4.35 -10.15
C ASP A 184 -25.55 -3.06 -10.84
N GLU A 185 -25.88 -3.14 -12.13
CA GLU A 185 -26.32 -1.97 -12.93
C GLU A 185 -27.67 -1.40 -12.45
N ASP A 186 -28.44 -2.19 -11.71
CA ASP A 186 -29.68 -1.75 -11.09
C ASP A 186 -29.44 -1.16 -9.70
N GLY A 187 -29.72 0.14 -9.56
CA GLY A 187 -29.66 0.90 -8.32
C GLY A 187 -30.72 0.53 -7.27
N GLN A 188 -31.15 -0.73 -7.22
CA GLN A 188 -31.97 -1.25 -6.15
C GLN A 188 -31.09 -1.43 -4.91
N PRO A 189 -31.42 -0.84 -3.75
CA PRO A 189 -30.73 -1.17 -2.53
C PRO A 189 -30.89 -2.68 -2.32
N ARG A 190 -29.78 -3.38 -2.05
CA ARG A 190 -29.87 -4.75 -1.55
C ARG A 190 -30.70 -4.68 -0.28
N ASN A 191 -31.95 -5.13 -0.36
CA ASN A 191 -32.86 -5.14 0.77
C ASN A 191 -32.14 -5.93 1.87
N LEU A 192 -31.68 -5.23 2.91
CA LEU A 192 -31.27 -5.86 4.15
C LEU A 192 -32.43 -6.78 4.53
N HIS A 193 -32.15 -8.08 4.63
CA HIS A 193 -33.18 -9.00 5.07
C HIS A 193 -33.68 -8.48 6.43
N VAL A 194 -34.98 -8.57 6.71
CA VAL A 194 -35.54 -7.98 7.95
C VAL A 194 -34.83 -8.55 9.20
N GLU A 195 -34.32 -9.77 9.09
CA GLU A 195 -33.44 -10.39 10.09
C GLU A 195 -32.08 -9.72 10.22
N ASP A 196 -31.45 -9.28 9.13
CA ASP A 196 -30.14 -8.61 9.18
C ASP A 196 -30.28 -7.20 9.75
N ALA A 197 -31.36 -6.49 9.43
CA ALA A 197 -31.69 -5.22 10.08
C ALA A 197 -31.84 -5.39 11.60
N LYS A 198 -32.56 -6.42 12.06
CA LYS A 198 -32.65 -6.74 13.50
C LYS A 198 -31.31 -7.11 14.12
N LYS A 199 -30.49 -7.94 13.47
CA LYS A 199 -29.14 -8.30 13.93
C LYS A 199 -28.23 -7.06 14.05
N ILE A 200 -28.39 -6.08 13.16
CA ILE A 200 -27.68 -4.79 13.22
C ILE A 200 -28.18 -3.96 14.42
N GLU A 201 -29.50 -3.83 14.60
CA GLU A 201 -30.10 -3.14 15.75
C GLU A 201 -29.66 -3.77 17.08
N GLU A 202 -29.66 -5.10 17.17
CA GLU A 202 -29.18 -5.86 18.33
C GLU A 202 -27.68 -5.64 18.57
N ALA A 203 -26.85 -5.67 17.52
CA ALA A 203 -25.41 -5.40 17.64
C ALA A 203 -25.15 -3.98 18.16
N ILE A 204 -25.82 -2.97 17.60
CA ILE A 204 -25.74 -1.56 18.03
C ILE A 204 -26.22 -1.41 19.49
N ALA A 205 -27.35 -2.03 19.85
CA ALA A 205 -27.89 -1.98 21.22
C ALA A 205 -26.99 -2.70 22.23
N SER A 206 -26.22 -3.70 21.80
CA SER A 206 -25.28 -4.45 22.64
C SER A 206 -23.89 -3.81 22.77
N ALA A 207 -23.59 -2.78 21.97
CA ALA A 207 -22.27 -2.16 21.90
C ALA A 207 -21.93 -1.40 23.19
N SER A 208 -20.96 -1.92 23.96
CA SER A 208 -20.59 -1.39 25.28
C SER A 208 -19.43 -0.39 25.28
N SER A 209 -18.90 -0.01 24.11
CA SER A 209 -17.79 0.93 23.97
C SER A 209 -17.91 1.77 22.69
N LEU A 210 -17.32 2.96 22.68
CA LEU A 210 -17.28 3.82 21.50
C LEU A 210 -16.57 3.15 20.31
N VAL A 211 -15.48 2.41 20.60
CA VAL A 211 -14.72 1.65 19.58
C VAL A 211 -15.59 0.60 18.88
N GLU A 212 -16.51 -0.04 19.62
CA GLU A 212 -17.45 -1.00 19.03
C GLU A 212 -18.49 -0.30 18.15
N VAL A 213 -19.01 0.85 18.58
CA VAL A 213 -19.95 1.66 17.79
C VAL A 213 -19.29 2.18 16.50
N GLU A 214 -18.06 2.69 16.58
CA GLU A 214 -17.27 3.11 15.41
C GLU A 214 -17.04 1.95 14.43
N ARG A 215 -16.69 0.77 14.95
CA ARG A 215 -16.52 -0.45 14.15
C ARG A 215 -17.81 -0.87 13.45
N LEU A 216 -18.95 -0.86 14.15
CA LEU A 216 -20.26 -1.15 13.57
C LEU A 216 -20.62 -0.13 12.47
N GLN A 217 -20.39 1.15 12.71
CA GLN A 217 -20.63 2.21 11.73
C GLN A 217 -19.77 2.01 10.46
N ALA A 218 -18.48 1.69 10.62
CA ALA A 218 -17.58 1.43 9.49
C ALA A 218 -18.02 0.20 8.67
N ILE A 219 -18.47 -0.87 9.32
CA ILE A 219 -19.03 -2.06 8.64
C ILE A 219 -20.29 -1.67 7.84
N LEU A 220 -21.22 -0.91 8.44
CA LEU A 220 -22.44 -0.47 7.76
C LEU A 220 -22.15 0.45 6.56
N GLN A 221 -21.21 1.39 6.71
CA GLN A 221 -20.75 2.28 5.63
C GLN A 221 -20.06 1.52 4.48
N SER A 222 -19.42 0.38 4.78
CA SER A 222 -18.85 -0.50 3.76
C SER A 222 -19.88 -1.22 2.89
N GLY A 223 -21.14 -1.31 3.35
CA GLY A 223 -22.21 -2.05 2.67
C GLY A 223 -22.01 -3.57 2.65
N ARG A 224 -21.13 -4.11 3.52
CA ARG A 224 -20.80 -5.53 3.59
C ARG A 224 -21.21 -6.14 4.92
N ILE A 225 -21.79 -7.33 4.87
CA ILE A 225 -22.12 -8.13 6.05
C ILE A 225 -20.85 -8.90 6.47
N PRO A 226 -20.44 -8.87 7.76
CA PRO A 226 -19.31 -9.67 8.23
C PRO A 226 -19.56 -11.18 8.02
N GLU A 227 -18.56 -11.94 7.57
CA GLU A 227 -18.70 -13.41 7.37
C GLU A 227 -19.08 -14.16 8.65
N SER A 228 -18.74 -13.62 9.82
CA SER A 228 -19.09 -14.13 11.14
C SER A 228 -20.54 -13.84 11.56
N GLY A 229 -21.30 -13.10 10.75
CA GLY A 229 -22.52 -12.43 11.17
C GLY A 229 -22.25 -11.32 12.19
N TRP A 230 -23.34 -10.79 12.75
CA TRP A 230 -23.35 -9.67 13.70
C TRP A 230 -23.12 -10.10 15.17
N ASN A 231 -22.60 -11.30 15.40
CA ASN A 231 -22.45 -11.86 16.75
C ASN A 231 -21.36 -11.12 17.54
N ARG A 232 -21.69 -10.69 18.76
CA ARG A 232 -20.82 -9.91 19.66
C ARG A 232 -19.40 -10.45 19.82
N GLU A 233 -19.22 -11.77 19.91
CA GLU A 233 -17.88 -12.39 20.03
C GLU A 233 -16.97 -12.10 18.82
N SER A 234 -17.55 -11.90 17.63
CA SER A 234 -16.80 -11.63 16.40
C SER A 234 -16.50 -10.14 16.19
N ILE A 235 -17.25 -9.27 16.87
CA ILE A 235 -17.08 -7.81 16.80
C ILE A 235 -16.24 -7.29 17.99
N GLY A 236 -16.42 -7.82 19.20
CA GLY A 236 -15.74 -7.34 20.41
C GLY A 236 -14.29 -7.77 20.62
N ASN A 237 -13.80 -8.82 19.92
CA ASN A 237 -12.52 -9.51 20.21
C ASN A 237 -11.21 -8.72 19.96
N ILE A 238 -11.24 -7.38 19.92
CA ILE A 238 -10.06 -6.52 19.70
C ILE A 238 -9.90 -5.44 20.79
N ALA A 239 -10.91 -5.20 21.64
CA ALA A 239 -10.86 -4.18 22.69
C ALA A 239 -9.62 -4.33 23.62
N GLU A 240 -9.21 -5.55 23.96
CA GLU A 240 -8.08 -5.82 24.86
C GLU A 240 -6.69 -5.49 24.27
N ASN A 241 -6.55 -5.38 22.95
CA ASN A 241 -5.25 -5.08 22.32
C ASN A 241 -4.99 -3.57 22.17
N ALA A 242 -6.04 -2.77 21.97
CA ALA A 242 -5.90 -1.32 21.77
C ALA A 242 -5.42 -0.56 23.04
N GLU A 243 -5.77 -1.06 24.24
CA GLU A 243 -5.37 -0.44 25.51
C GLU A 243 -3.89 -0.64 25.90
N LYS A 244 -3.17 -1.57 25.23
CA LYS A 244 -1.74 -1.78 25.46
C LYS A 244 -0.88 -0.83 24.62
N ASP A 245 -1.22 -0.65 23.35
CA ASP A 245 -0.44 0.20 22.42
C ASP A 245 -0.51 1.70 22.76
N THR A 246 -1.51 2.14 23.51
CA THR A 246 -1.68 3.56 23.89
C THR A 246 -0.76 4.03 25.02
N LYS A 247 -0.24 3.12 25.86
CA LYS A 247 0.62 3.48 27.01
C LYS A 247 2.09 3.68 26.68
N GLU A 248 2.58 3.20 25.53
CA GLU A 248 4.00 3.25 25.16
C GLU A 248 4.35 4.27 24.04
N SER A 249 3.37 4.96 23.45
CA SER A 249 3.59 5.73 22.21
C SER A 249 3.68 7.26 22.33
N ASN A 250 3.38 7.87 23.48
CA ASN A 250 3.35 9.35 23.65
C ASN A 250 4.73 10.01 23.82
N GLY A 251 5.70 9.63 23.01
CA GLY A 251 7.00 10.31 22.90
C GLY A 251 7.04 11.23 21.69
N PHE A 252 6.80 12.53 21.90
CA PHE A 252 7.09 13.56 20.89
C PHE A 252 8.60 13.68 20.73
N VAL A 253 9.14 13.15 19.63
CA VAL A 253 10.55 13.29 19.27
C VAL A 253 10.65 14.42 18.25
N ALA A 254 11.28 15.53 18.64
CA ALA A 254 11.55 16.64 17.73
C ALA A 254 12.43 16.16 16.57
N GLU A 255 12.16 16.65 15.36
CA GLU A 255 13.03 16.42 14.21
C GLU A 255 14.29 17.26 14.38
N GLN A 256 15.43 16.60 14.59
CA GLN A 256 16.74 17.23 14.39
C GLN A 256 17.04 17.20 12.90
N GLU A 257 17.25 18.37 12.32
CA GLU A 257 17.91 18.51 11.02
C GLU A 257 19.39 18.18 11.21
N ASP A 258 19.77 16.93 11.02
CA ASP A 258 21.17 16.54 10.82
C ASP A 258 21.60 17.08 9.45
N GLY A 259 22.24 18.25 9.47
CA GLY A 259 22.80 18.90 8.28
C GLY A 259 24.05 18.20 7.77
N ASP A 260 24.30 18.39 6.47
CA ASP A 260 25.57 18.23 5.76
C ASP A 260 26.47 17.03 6.13
N ASP A 261 26.38 15.96 5.33
CA ASP A 261 27.51 15.05 5.13
C ASP A 261 27.63 14.64 3.64
N ASP A 262 28.63 15.21 2.97
CA ASP A 262 28.98 15.00 1.56
C ASP A 262 29.49 13.57 1.32
N VAL A 263 28.62 12.62 0.97
CA VAL A 263 29.06 11.28 0.51
C VAL A 263 29.48 11.33 -0.96
N ARG A 264 30.62 11.97 -1.19
CA ARG A 264 31.31 12.01 -2.49
C ARG A 264 31.99 10.66 -2.74
N SER A 265 31.44 9.87 -3.67
CA SER A 265 31.96 8.54 -4.02
C SER A 265 33.42 8.60 -4.50
N PRO A 266 34.37 7.85 -3.91
CA PRO A 266 35.76 7.86 -4.35
C PRO A 266 35.96 7.02 -5.62
N ILE A 267 36.34 7.68 -6.71
CA ILE A 267 36.93 7.03 -7.88
C ILE A 267 38.41 6.78 -7.56
N ALA A 268 38.84 5.52 -7.60
CA ALA A 268 40.24 5.14 -7.41
C ALA A 268 40.68 4.20 -8.56
N ASN A 269 41.27 4.79 -9.59
CA ASN A 269 42.11 4.05 -10.55
C ASN A 269 43.47 3.78 -9.89
N PRO A 270 44.01 2.55 -9.92
CA PRO A 270 45.42 2.33 -9.67
C PRO A 270 46.22 2.76 -10.91
N ALA A 271 47.30 3.53 -10.68
CA ALA A 271 48.18 4.02 -11.73
C ALA A 271 49.13 2.93 -12.26
N ALA A 272 49.58 3.10 -13.50
CA ALA A 272 50.81 2.49 -13.97
C ALA A 272 52.01 3.32 -13.46
N ASP A 273 53.16 2.67 -13.26
CA ASP A 273 54.43 2.97 -13.96
C ASP A 273 55.62 2.25 -13.27
N ASP A 274 56.35 1.53 -14.12
CA ASP A 274 57.80 1.29 -14.14
C ASP A 274 58.60 0.46 -13.10
N ASP A 275 59.34 -0.48 -13.71
CA ASP A 275 60.76 -0.84 -13.51
C ASP A 275 61.24 -2.12 -12.76
N VAL A 276 61.63 -3.10 -13.60
CA VAL A 276 62.98 -3.72 -13.71
C VAL A 276 63.41 -4.87 -12.75
N ASN A 277 63.65 -6.06 -13.36
CA ASN A 277 64.63 -7.15 -13.09
C ASN A 277 64.87 -7.70 -11.64
N ASP A 278 65.42 -8.88 -11.33
CA ASP A 278 65.97 -10.09 -12.00
C ASP A 278 65.99 -11.22 -10.91
N ASP A 279 66.16 -12.54 -11.09
CA ASP A 279 66.11 -13.53 -12.20
C ASP A 279 66.15 -14.94 -11.50
N VAL A 280 66.46 -16.03 -12.24
CA VAL A 280 67.17 -17.24 -11.79
C VAL A 280 66.37 -18.43 -11.18
N GLN A 281 66.10 -19.40 -12.08
CA GLN A 281 66.33 -20.87 -11.99
C GLN A 281 65.33 -21.86 -11.28
N SER A 282 64.41 -22.41 -12.09
CA SER A 282 64.25 -23.84 -12.54
C SER A 282 64.91 -25.01 -11.74
N PRO A 283 64.34 -26.26 -11.67
CA PRO A 283 64.28 -27.16 -12.86
C PRO A 283 63.21 -28.30 -12.98
N VAL A 284 62.83 -28.59 -14.25
CA VAL A 284 62.72 -29.92 -14.96
C VAL A 284 61.79 -31.07 -14.48
N ALA A 285 60.84 -31.50 -15.36
CA ALA A 285 60.70 -32.87 -15.92
C ALA A 285 59.53 -32.97 -16.96
N SER A 286 59.60 -33.90 -17.92
CA SER A 286 58.78 -33.94 -19.19
C SER A 286 57.87 -35.19 -19.37
N PRO A 287 56.88 -35.18 -20.30
CA PRO A 287 55.97 -36.30 -20.64
C PRO A 287 56.37 -37.08 -21.92
N PRO A 288 55.58 -38.10 -22.38
CA PRO A 288 55.09 -38.09 -23.79
C PRO A 288 53.75 -38.83 -24.11
N HIS A 289 53.26 -38.62 -25.36
CA HIS A 289 52.50 -39.43 -26.37
C HIS A 289 51.96 -40.86 -26.06
N GLU A 290 51.01 -41.52 -26.75
CA GLU A 290 50.41 -41.53 -28.13
C GLU A 290 48.91 -41.99 -28.04
N GLU A 291 47.96 -41.80 -28.97
CA GLU A 291 47.57 -42.56 -30.22
C GLU A 291 46.43 -41.72 -30.89
N GLU A 292 46.42 -41.30 -32.16
CA GLU A 292 46.15 -41.97 -33.47
C GLU A 292 44.73 -42.55 -33.75
N LEU A 293 44.34 -42.50 -35.05
CA LEU A 293 43.09 -42.89 -35.76
C LEU A 293 42.08 -41.75 -36.07
N ASP A 294 41.44 -41.65 -37.25
CA ASP A 294 41.81 -42.03 -38.65
C ASP A 294 40.93 -41.22 -39.66
N ASN A 295 41.31 -41.21 -40.94
CA ASN A 295 40.62 -40.81 -42.19
C ASN A 295 39.08 -40.53 -42.19
N GLY A 296 38.51 -39.67 -43.08
CA GLY A 296 39.11 -38.88 -44.17
C GLY A 296 38.04 -38.28 -45.14
N GLN A 297 38.44 -37.20 -45.82
CA GLN A 297 38.09 -36.72 -47.19
C GLN A 297 36.72 -37.06 -47.84
N MET A 298 35.89 -36.05 -48.17
CA MET A 298 35.80 -35.29 -49.45
C MET A 298 35.02 -35.99 -50.59
N GLU A 299 33.83 -35.48 -50.88
CA GLU A 299 33.49 -34.73 -52.12
C GLU A 299 32.35 -33.73 -51.82
#